data_AF-A0A7Y5JQ96-F1
#
_entry.id   AF-A0A7Y5JQ96-F1
#
_cell.length_a   1.000
_cell.length_b   1.000
_cell.length_c   1.000
_cell.angle_alpha   90.00
_cell.angle_beta   90.00
_cell.angle_gamma   90.00
#
_symmetry.space_group_name_H-M   'P 1'
#
loop_
_entity.id
_entity.type
_entity.pdbx_description
1 polymer ?
#
loop_
_entity_poly.entity_id
_entity_poly.type
_entity_poly.pdbx_seq_one_letter_code
_entity_poly.pdbx_strand_id
1 'polypeptide(L)'
;MTNINLIYIFAAVVLFVGDHVVNAKPRLKVEIAGYLGSDCPDTGQDILLAGSQAEVVVQVIDPAQTRYTLPTDSAPDNLQLFAGAASHYDENIAYNSIVLRQINPINYSNRAQKKADSLSGYERQTTWNSEKPTLRYLISIPESFGEQWLCVRAEYEYLNAGLLSATDCVQIVSPCTLNDSNNVIGTYVCFAFKSGNLGRAVTLTDSLLKTGWRSWNALTWSWIAAKDIGQYDKSLEFLDVLYTTYGRVSPIGPIDSEKAQIDYNTARDVILAKKSESQH
;
A
#
# COMPACT_ATOMS: atom_id res chain seq x y z
N MET A 1 14.67 53.36 15.32
CA MET A 1 14.63 53.56 13.86
C MET A 1 16.03 53.35 13.30
N THR A 2 16.31 52.15 12.79
CA THR A 2 17.27 51.95 11.69
C THR A 2 17.07 50.56 11.11
N ASN A 3 16.89 50.52 9.79
CA ASN A 3 16.57 49.38 8.95
C ASN A 3 17.84 48.64 8.49
N ILE A 4 17.69 47.32 8.38
CA ILE A 4 18.09 46.42 7.27
C ILE A 4 19.52 46.54 6.72
N ASN A 5 20.30 45.45 6.84
CA ASN A 5 20.89 44.74 5.69
C ASN A 5 21.58 43.45 6.15
N LEU A 6 20.84 42.35 6.13
CA LEU A 6 21.36 40.98 6.14
C LEU A 6 21.33 40.48 4.70
N ILE A 7 22.40 40.76 3.96
CA ILE A 7 22.72 40.14 2.67
C ILE A 7 24.15 39.62 2.80
N TYR A 8 24.44 38.48 2.17
CA TYR A 8 25.70 37.73 2.12
C TYR A 8 25.84 36.53 3.08
N ILE A 9 24.95 35.53 2.93
CA ILE A 9 25.36 34.12 2.95
C ILE A 9 24.59 33.37 1.84
N PHE A 10 24.98 33.57 0.58
CA PHE A 10 24.53 32.73 -0.54
C PHE A 10 25.70 32.55 -1.53
N ALA A 11 26.81 32.01 -1.05
CA ALA A 11 27.94 31.63 -1.89
C ALA A 11 28.84 30.60 -1.20
N ALA A 12 28.29 29.49 -0.68
CA ALA A 12 29.13 28.38 -0.17
C ALA A 12 28.40 27.03 0.00
N VAL A 13 27.18 26.82 -0.51
CA VAL A 13 26.49 25.51 -0.43
C VAL A 13 25.85 25.16 -1.77
N VAL A 14 26.63 25.30 -2.85
CA VAL A 14 26.32 24.72 -4.16
C VAL A 14 27.65 24.21 -4.69
N LEU A 15 28.17 23.10 -4.15
CA LEU A 15 29.33 22.39 -4.75
C LEU A 15 29.62 20.99 -4.14
N PHE A 16 28.73 20.39 -3.33
CA PHE A 16 28.95 19.03 -2.78
C PHE A 16 27.74 18.09 -2.86
N VAL A 17 26.87 18.28 -3.86
CA VAL A 17 25.80 17.30 -4.19
C VAL A 17 25.89 16.81 -5.64
N GLY A 18 26.85 17.32 -6.43
CA GLY A 18 26.95 17.03 -7.86
C GLY A 18 27.67 15.74 -8.25
N ASP A 19 28.61 15.24 -7.44
CA ASP A 19 29.55 14.19 -7.89
C ASP A 19 29.24 12.76 -7.43
N HIS A 20 28.20 12.55 -6.60
CA HIS A 20 27.85 11.20 -6.12
C HIS A 20 26.67 10.55 -6.85
N VAL A 21 26.00 11.25 -7.77
CA VAL A 21 24.81 10.70 -8.47
C VAL A 21 25.14 10.20 -9.88
N VAL A 22 26.31 10.52 -10.44
CA VAL A 22 26.59 10.35 -11.88
C VAL A 22 26.94 8.92 -12.31
N ASN A 23 27.19 7.99 -11.40
CA ASN A 23 27.62 6.61 -11.75
C ASN A 23 26.86 5.48 -11.02
N ALA A 24 25.74 5.78 -10.37
CA ALA A 24 25.00 4.73 -9.70
C ALA A 24 24.35 3.81 -10.76
N LYS A 25 24.69 2.52 -10.73
CA LYS A 25 24.14 1.51 -11.64
C LYS A 25 22.65 1.28 -11.33
N PRO A 26 21.84 0.94 -12.34
CA PRO A 26 20.48 0.48 -12.11
C PRO A 26 20.44 -0.67 -11.10
N ARG A 27 19.47 -0.65 -10.20
CA ARG A 27 19.26 -1.71 -9.21
C ARG A 27 17.80 -2.07 -9.08
N LEU A 28 17.52 -3.32 -8.78
CA LEU A 28 16.18 -3.77 -8.44
C LEU A 28 15.94 -3.53 -6.93
N LYS A 29 14.72 -3.17 -6.58
CA LYS A 29 14.20 -3.17 -5.22
C LYS A 29 12.95 -4.04 -5.20
N VAL A 30 12.87 -4.92 -4.21
CA VAL A 30 11.67 -5.68 -3.86
C VAL A 30 11.30 -5.28 -2.44
N GLU A 31 10.00 -5.17 -2.17
CA GLU A 31 9.48 -4.87 -0.85
C GLU A 31 8.20 -5.68 -0.64
N ILE A 32 8.13 -6.43 0.46
CA ILE A 32 6.90 -7.07 0.93
C ILE A 32 6.24 -6.12 1.91
N ALA A 33 5.12 -5.53 1.51
CA ALA A 33 4.37 -4.59 2.32
C ALA A 33 2.99 -5.16 2.67
N GLY A 34 2.62 -5.13 3.94
CA GLY A 34 1.29 -5.54 4.38
C GLY A 34 0.86 -4.82 5.64
N TYR A 35 -0.26 -5.25 6.20
CA TYR A 35 -0.68 -4.74 7.49
C TYR A 35 0.09 -5.47 8.59
N LEU A 36 0.77 -4.68 9.41
CA LEU A 36 1.53 -5.17 10.56
C LEU A 36 0.59 -5.57 11.68
N GLY A 37 0.78 -6.76 12.25
CA GLY A 37 0.17 -7.13 13.53
C GLY A 37 0.81 -6.29 14.64
N SER A 38 0.01 -5.61 15.46
CA SER A 38 0.52 -4.65 16.46
C SER A 38 0.73 -5.24 17.85
N ASP A 39 0.14 -6.42 18.13
CA ASP A 39 -0.10 -6.84 19.51
C ASP A 39 0.57 -8.18 19.89
N CYS A 40 1.25 -8.85 18.97
CA CYS A 40 2.03 -10.06 19.31
C CYS A 40 3.40 -9.66 19.89
N PRO A 41 3.82 -10.25 21.03
CA PRO A 41 5.03 -9.84 21.73
C PRO A 41 6.32 -10.12 20.94
N ASP A 42 7.25 -9.15 20.99
CA ASP A 42 8.70 -9.28 20.75
C ASP A 42 9.21 -9.67 19.35
N THR A 43 8.78 -8.96 18.31
CA THR A 43 9.53 -8.96 17.05
C THR A 43 9.60 -7.53 16.52
N GLY A 44 10.67 -6.80 16.83
CA GLY A 44 10.90 -5.41 16.40
C GLY A 44 11.16 -5.24 14.90
N GLN A 45 10.45 -5.98 14.04
CA GLN A 45 10.56 -6.04 12.59
C GLN A 45 9.17 -5.93 11.95
N ASP A 46 9.13 -5.71 10.64
CA ASP A 46 7.89 -5.78 9.86
C ASP A 46 7.37 -7.22 9.90
N ILE A 47 6.16 -7.42 10.45
CA ILE A 47 5.51 -8.73 10.59
C ILE A 47 4.25 -8.74 9.71
N LEU A 48 3.99 -9.86 9.03
CA LEU A 48 2.67 -10.11 8.44
C LEU A 48 1.89 -11.15 9.25
N LEU A 49 0.58 -11.04 9.20
CA LEU A 49 -0.32 -12.02 9.81
C LEU A 49 -0.61 -13.16 8.83
N ALA A 50 -0.50 -14.40 9.29
CA ALA A 50 -0.95 -15.56 8.52
C ALA A 50 -2.45 -15.45 8.19
N GLY A 51 -2.86 -15.87 7.00
CA GLY A 51 -4.23 -15.72 6.49
C GLY A 51 -4.57 -14.35 5.88
N SER A 52 -3.68 -13.35 6.02
CA SER A 52 -3.87 -12.01 5.45
C SER A 52 -3.54 -11.92 3.96
N GLN A 53 -3.85 -10.78 3.37
CA GLN A 53 -3.29 -10.35 2.10
C GLN A 53 -2.14 -9.36 2.31
N ALA A 54 -1.15 -9.43 1.44
CA ALA A 54 -0.02 -8.51 1.40
C ALA A 54 0.32 -8.14 -0.05
N GLU A 55 1.25 -7.21 -0.20
CA GLU A 55 1.72 -6.70 -1.47
C GLU A 55 3.20 -6.98 -1.64
N VAL A 56 3.60 -7.40 -2.84
CA VAL A 56 5.00 -7.36 -3.27
C VAL A 56 5.15 -6.20 -4.25
N VAL A 57 5.98 -5.22 -3.91
CA VAL A 57 6.29 -4.07 -4.75
C VAL A 57 7.66 -4.26 -5.38
N VAL A 58 7.73 -4.25 -6.71
CA VAL A 58 8.97 -4.35 -7.48
C VAL A 58 9.26 -3.03 -8.18
N GLN A 59 10.47 -2.52 -7.99
CA GLN A 59 10.90 -1.22 -8.52
C GLN A 59 12.29 -1.33 -9.14
N VAL A 60 12.50 -0.72 -10.30
CA VAL A 60 13.84 -0.54 -10.88
C VAL A 60 14.32 0.87 -10.59
N ILE A 61 15.29 1.00 -9.70
CA ILE A 61 15.92 2.27 -9.37
C ILE A 61 17.05 2.51 -10.37
N ASP A 62 16.75 3.26 -11.43
CA ASP A 62 17.73 3.72 -12.42
C ASP A 62 18.07 5.20 -12.17
N PRO A 63 19.28 5.51 -11.69
CA PRO A 63 19.71 6.89 -11.40
C PRO A 63 19.82 7.78 -12.64
N ALA A 64 19.99 7.19 -13.83
CA ALA A 64 20.04 7.91 -15.09
C ALA A 64 18.64 8.22 -15.65
N GLN A 65 17.62 7.48 -15.22
CA GLN A 65 16.24 7.73 -15.61
C GLN A 65 15.48 8.43 -14.48
N THR A 66 14.93 9.61 -14.77
CA THR A 66 13.94 10.24 -13.89
C THR A 66 12.60 9.49 -13.86
N ARG A 67 12.42 8.49 -14.74
CA ARG A 67 11.18 7.72 -14.92
C ARG A 67 11.46 6.23 -14.74
N TYR A 68 10.76 5.63 -13.77
CA TYR A 68 10.82 4.20 -13.47
C TYR A 68 9.88 3.50 -14.46
N THR A 69 10.44 2.78 -15.44
CA THR A 69 9.74 2.31 -16.65
C THR A 69 9.42 0.82 -16.61
N LEU A 70 8.87 0.31 -15.51
CA LEU A 70 8.19 -0.99 -15.56
C LEU A 70 6.75 -0.76 -16.03
N PRO A 71 6.32 -1.34 -17.16
CA PRO A 71 4.92 -1.34 -17.55
C PRO A 71 4.10 -1.94 -16.41
N THR A 72 3.14 -1.18 -15.88
CA THR A 72 2.41 -1.56 -14.66
C THR A 72 1.27 -2.53 -14.93
N ASP A 73 0.79 -2.58 -16.17
CA ASP A 73 -0.44 -3.31 -16.53
C ASP A 73 -0.18 -4.78 -16.87
N SER A 74 1.06 -5.11 -17.23
CA SER A 74 1.54 -6.48 -17.42
C SER A 74 2.97 -6.56 -16.91
N ALA A 75 3.23 -7.53 -16.02
CA ALA A 75 4.60 -7.85 -15.63
C ALA A 75 5.44 -8.09 -16.90
N PRO A 76 6.64 -7.50 -17.02
CA PRO A 76 7.51 -7.76 -18.17
C PRO A 76 7.79 -9.26 -18.31
N ASP A 77 7.87 -9.77 -19.54
CA ASP A 77 8.13 -11.20 -19.81
C ASP A 77 9.49 -11.67 -19.25
N ASN A 78 10.42 -10.74 -19.07
CA ASN A 78 11.77 -10.95 -18.52
C ASN A 78 11.88 -10.64 -17.02
N LEU A 79 10.75 -10.45 -16.32
CA LEU A 79 10.70 -10.38 -14.86
C LEU A 79 10.19 -11.70 -14.29
N GLN A 80 10.94 -12.26 -13.35
CA GLN A 80 10.59 -13.49 -12.66
C GLN A 80 10.49 -13.25 -11.16
N LEU A 81 9.48 -13.85 -10.54
CA LEU A 81 9.34 -13.91 -9.09
C LEU A 81 9.67 -15.31 -8.58
N PHE A 82 10.33 -15.35 -7.43
CA PHE A 82 10.65 -16.55 -6.69
C PHE A 82 10.19 -16.35 -5.24
N ALA A 83 9.77 -17.43 -4.59
CA ALA A 83 9.42 -17.39 -3.19
C ALA A 83 10.02 -18.58 -2.43
N GLY A 84 10.41 -18.35 -1.18
CA GLY A 84 10.88 -19.35 -0.24
C GLY A 84 10.25 -19.10 1.13
N ALA A 85 10.08 -20.18 1.90
CA ALA A 85 9.60 -20.10 3.28
C ALA A 85 10.49 -20.97 4.19
N ALA A 86 10.82 -20.46 5.38
CA ALA A 86 11.70 -21.12 6.34
C ALA A 86 11.27 -20.84 7.79
N SER A 87 11.65 -21.70 8.74
CA SER A 87 11.32 -21.52 10.16
C SER A 87 12.16 -20.44 10.87
N HIS A 88 13.20 -19.96 10.22
CA HIS A 88 14.10 -18.92 10.72
C HIS A 88 14.60 -18.09 9.53
N TYR A 89 15.08 -16.88 9.80
CA TYR A 89 15.74 -16.08 8.78
C TYR A 89 16.99 -16.81 8.27
N ASP A 90 17.03 -17.06 6.96
CA ASP A 90 18.16 -17.68 6.28
C ASP A 90 18.41 -16.94 4.96
N GLU A 91 19.62 -16.42 4.81
CA GLU A 91 20.08 -15.75 3.58
C GLU A 91 20.11 -16.73 2.38
N ASN A 92 20.13 -18.04 2.63
CA ASN A 92 20.16 -19.11 1.63
C ASN A 92 18.83 -19.85 1.48
N ILE A 93 17.71 -19.17 1.75
CA ILE A 93 16.38 -19.77 1.63
C ILE A 93 16.17 -20.46 0.27
N ALA A 94 15.67 -21.69 0.30
CA ALA A 94 15.44 -22.46 -0.91
C ALA A 94 14.20 -21.96 -1.66
N TYR A 95 14.42 -21.13 -2.68
CA TYR A 95 13.36 -20.66 -3.57
C TYR A 95 12.78 -21.80 -4.40
N ASN A 96 11.46 -21.96 -4.39
CA ASN A 96 10.80 -23.00 -5.15
C ASN A 96 9.38 -22.62 -5.60
N SER A 97 8.89 -23.33 -6.62
CA SER A 97 7.60 -23.05 -7.24
C SER A 97 6.40 -23.47 -6.38
N ILE A 98 6.58 -24.24 -5.30
CA ILE A 98 5.49 -24.63 -4.40
C ILE A 98 5.08 -23.41 -3.56
N VAL A 99 6.03 -22.76 -2.91
CA VAL A 99 5.77 -21.56 -2.09
C VAL A 99 5.17 -20.45 -2.94
N LEU A 100 5.73 -20.20 -4.14
CA LEU A 100 5.22 -19.18 -5.05
C LEU A 100 3.76 -19.44 -5.46
N ARG A 101 3.39 -20.71 -5.71
CA ARG A 101 2.00 -21.09 -6.01
C ARG A 101 1.08 -20.96 -4.81
N GLN A 102 1.57 -21.22 -3.60
CA GLN A 102 0.78 -21.06 -2.37
C GLN A 102 0.45 -19.59 -2.10
N ILE A 103 1.40 -18.67 -2.29
CA ILE A 103 1.15 -17.24 -2.10
C ILE A 103 0.40 -16.58 -3.28
N ASN A 104 0.38 -17.27 -4.44
CA ASN A 104 -0.38 -16.94 -5.64
C ASN A 104 -0.32 -15.43 -6.01
N PRO A 105 0.84 -14.91 -6.44
CA PRO A 105 1.00 -13.50 -6.74
C PRO A 105 0.16 -13.10 -7.96
N ILE A 106 -0.71 -12.11 -7.78
CA ILE A 106 -1.56 -11.55 -8.84
C ILE A 106 -1.09 -10.12 -9.12
N ASN A 107 -0.55 -9.88 -10.32
CA ASN A 107 -0.19 -8.52 -10.74
C ASN A 107 -1.44 -7.63 -10.82
N TYR A 108 -1.35 -6.40 -10.33
CA TYR A 108 -2.45 -5.45 -10.42
C TYR A 108 -1.97 -3.99 -10.52
N SER A 109 -2.66 -3.18 -11.31
CA SER A 109 -2.49 -1.73 -11.31
C SER A 109 -3.22 -1.14 -10.10
N ASN A 110 -2.52 -0.40 -9.25
CA ASN A 110 -3.14 0.25 -8.10
C ASN A 110 -4.09 1.38 -8.54
N ARG A 111 -4.96 1.82 -7.63
CA ARG A 111 -5.97 2.87 -7.90
C ARG A 111 -5.35 4.16 -8.45
N ALA A 112 -4.22 4.57 -7.88
CA ALA A 112 -3.40 5.69 -8.30
C ALA A 112 -3.05 5.62 -9.79
N GLN A 113 -2.48 4.50 -10.21
CA GLN A 113 -2.13 4.21 -11.59
C GLN A 113 -3.37 4.21 -12.49
N LYS A 114 -4.42 3.47 -12.11
CA LYS A 114 -5.68 3.44 -12.88
C LYS A 114 -6.28 4.83 -13.11
N LYS A 115 -6.20 5.69 -12.08
CA LYS A 115 -6.64 7.08 -12.19
C LYS A 115 -5.73 7.84 -13.16
N ALA A 116 -4.41 7.74 -13.03
CA ALA A 116 -3.47 8.38 -13.94
C ALA A 116 -3.65 7.93 -15.41
N ASP A 117 -3.96 6.67 -15.64
CA ASP A 117 -4.21 6.13 -16.98
C ASP A 117 -5.51 6.67 -17.60
N SER A 118 -6.51 6.97 -16.77
CA SER A 118 -7.76 7.62 -17.21
C SER A 118 -7.62 9.12 -17.52
N LEU A 119 -6.52 9.75 -17.12
CA LEU A 119 -6.27 11.18 -17.31
C LEU A 119 -5.63 11.49 -18.67
N SER A 120 -5.81 12.74 -19.12
CA SER A 120 -5.16 13.27 -20.33
C SER A 120 -3.63 13.33 -20.19
N GLY A 121 -2.89 13.41 -21.31
CA GLY A 121 -1.42 13.34 -21.29
C GLY A 121 -0.71 14.39 -20.41
N TYR A 122 -1.28 15.59 -20.26
CA TYR A 122 -0.75 16.64 -19.38
C TYR A 122 -1.01 16.35 -17.89
N GLU A 123 -2.24 15.94 -17.55
CA GLU A 123 -2.65 15.58 -16.18
C GLU A 123 -2.02 14.26 -15.70
N ARG A 124 -1.76 13.34 -16.62
CA ARG A 124 -1.03 12.11 -16.34
C ARG A 124 0.40 12.42 -15.87
N GLN A 125 1.09 13.35 -16.53
CA GLN A 125 2.46 13.73 -16.16
C GLN A 125 2.56 14.34 -14.77
N THR A 126 1.59 15.16 -14.35
CA THR A 126 1.60 15.77 -13.01
C THR A 126 1.34 14.75 -11.91
N THR A 127 0.45 13.77 -12.16
CA THR A 127 0.13 12.69 -11.22
C THR A 127 1.27 11.67 -11.07
N TRP A 128 1.96 11.35 -12.18
CA TRP A 128 3.12 10.43 -12.18
C TRP A 128 4.33 10.96 -11.39
N ASN A 129 4.41 12.28 -11.17
CA ASN A 129 5.48 12.86 -10.36
C ASN A 129 5.28 12.60 -8.86
N SER A 130 4.05 12.38 -8.38
CA SER A 130 3.76 12.08 -6.98
C SER A 130 3.73 10.59 -6.66
N GLU A 131 3.44 9.73 -7.65
CA GLU A 131 3.29 8.30 -7.48
C GLU A 131 4.17 7.58 -8.51
N LYS A 132 5.31 7.05 -8.05
CA LYS A 132 6.25 6.33 -8.93
C LYS A 132 5.54 5.08 -9.50
N PRO A 133 5.67 4.79 -10.80
CA PRO A 133 5.21 3.52 -11.36
C PRO A 133 5.99 2.38 -10.70
N THR A 134 5.27 1.45 -10.10
CA THR A 134 5.84 0.30 -9.40
C THR A 134 5.02 -0.91 -9.75
N LEU A 135 5.66 -2.01 -10.13
CA LEU A 135 4.95 -3.25 -10.37
C LEU A 135 4.52 -3.83 -9.03
N ARG A 136 3.27 -4.28 -8.94
CA ARG A 136 2.64 -4.66 -7.67
C ARG A 136 1.95 -6.00 -7.82
N TYR A 137 2.24 -6.90 -6.90
CA TYR A 137 1.58 -8.19 -6.82
C TYR A 137 0.81 -8.28 -5.52
N LEU A 138 -0.47 -8.61 -5.61
CA LEU A 138 -1.25 -9.04 -4.46
C LEU A 138 -0.90 -10.50 -4.16
N ILE A 139 -0.50 -10.79 -2.94
CA ILE A 139 -0.25 -12.15 -2.45
C ILE A 139 -1.21 -12.48 -1.31
N SER A 140 -1.60 -13.76 -1.22
CA SER A 140 -2.30 -14.32 -0.08
C SER A 140 -1.30 -15.04 0.82
N ILE A 141 -1.29 -14.73 2.11
CA ILE A 141 -0.43 -15.42 3.08
C ILE A 141 -1.20 -16.63 3.61
N PRO A 142 -0.78 -17.88 3.33
CA PRO A 142 -1.47 -19.05 3.86
C PRO A 142 -1.44 -19.09 5.39
N GLU A 143 -2.50 -19.61 6.02
CA GLU A 143 -2.52 -19.83 7.47
C GLU A 143 -1.37 -20.75 7.93
N SER A 144 -0.99 -21.71 7.08
CA SER A 144 0.10 -22.64 7.33
C SER A 144 1.50 -21.99 7.39
N PHE A 145 1.62 -20.70 7.08
CA PHE A 145 2.87 -19.96 7.17
C PHE A 145 3.08 -19.30 8.54
N GLY A 146 2.16 -19.48 9.49
CA GLY A 146 2.37 -19.01 10.86
C GLY A 146 3.74 -19.44 11.39
N GLU A 147 4.51 -18.48 11.93
CA GLU A 147 5.86 -18.65 12.48
C GLU A 147 6.97 -18.87 11.43
N GLN A 148 6.68 -18.68 10.15
CA GLN A 148 7.67 -18.78 9.08
C GLN A 148 8.18 -17.41 8.64
N TRP A 149 9.37 -17.40 8.07
CA TRP A 149 9.88 -16.31 7.26
C TRP A 149 9.47 -16.54 5.81
N LEU A 150 8.83 -15.56 5.20
CA LEU A 150 8.55 -15.53 3.78
C LEU A 150 9.56 -14.61 3.09
N CYS A 151 10.32 -15.16 2.14
CA CYS A 151 11.20 -14.37 1.30
C CYS A 151 10.70 -14.38 -0.14
N VAL A 152 10.66 -13.20 -0.76
CA VAL A 152 10.35 -13.02 -2.17
C VAL A 152 11.56 -12.42 -2.86
N ARG A 153 11.99 -13.06 -3.94
CA ARG A 153 13.07 -12.60 -4.80
C ARG A 153 12.50 -12.27 -6.17
N ALA A 154 12.87 -11.11 -6.70
CA ALA A 154 12.62 -10.75 -8.08
C ALA A 154 13.93 -10.75 -8.86
N GLU A 155 13.88 -11.24 -10.09
CA GLU A 155 14.97 -11.17 -11.04
C GLU A 155 14.46 -10.53 -12.34
N TYR A 156 15.18 -9.53 -12.84
CA TYR A 156 14.78 -8.74 -14.00
C TYR A 156 15.96 -8.50 -14.93
N GLU A 157 15.86 -8.91 -16.19
CA GLU A 157 16.90 -8.64 -17.19
C GLU A 157 16.77 -7.20 -17.71
N TYR A 158 17.52 -6.27 -17.13
CA TYR A 158 17.44 -4.85 -17.48
C TYR A 158 18.37 -4.50 -18.64
N LEU A 159 17.82 -3.79 -19.62
CA LEU A 159 18.54 -3.39 -20.84
C LEU A 159 19.86 -2.70 -20.47
N ASN A 160 20.97 -3.17 -21.04
CA ASN A 160 22.33 -2.66 -20.84
C ASN A 160 22.92 -2.78 -19.41
N ALA A 161 22.15 -3.22 -18.40
CA ALA A 161 22.66 -3.48 -17.05
C ALA A 161 22.76 -4.98 -16.73
N GLY A 162 22.14 -5.84 -17.54
CA GLY A 162 22.10 -7.28 -17.34
C GLY A 162 21.06 -7.70 -16.29
N LEU A 163 21.27 -8.87 -15.69
CA LEU A 163 20.36 -9.42 -14.68
C LEU A 163 20.45 -8.63 -13.37
N LEU A 164 19.35 -7.99 -12.99
CA LEU A 164 19.17 -7.39 -11.67
C LEU A 164 18.42 -8.38 -10.77
N SER A 165 18.83 -8.48 -9.51
CA SER A 165 18.20 -9.34 -8.51
C SER A 165 18.05 -8.60 -7.20
N ALA A 166 16.92 -8.78 -6.54
CA ALA A 166 16.65 -8.25 -5.21
C ALA A 166 15.73 -9.20 -4.45
N THR A 167 15.96 -9.28 -3.14
CA THR A 167 15.20 -10.12 -2.21
C THR A 167 14.70 -9.25 -1.08
N ASP A 168 13.49 -9.55 -0.62
CA ASP A 168 12.99 -9.07 0.65
C ASP A 168 12.39 -10.23 1.44
N CYS A 169 12.50 -10.16 2.77
CA CYS A 169 12.08 -11.22 3.69
C CYS A 169 11.28 -10.61 4.84
N VAL A 170 10.17 -11.25 5.18
CA VAL A 170 9.27 -10.79 6.24
C VAL A 170 8.89 -11.95 7.14
N GLN A 171 8.78 -11.68 8.43
CA GLN A 171 8.30 -12.68 9.38
C GLN A 171 6.77 -12.78 9.28
N ILE A 172 6.26 -14.00 9.26
CA ILE A 172 4.84 -14.31 9.32
C ILE A 172 4.52 -14.84 10.72
N VAL A 173 3.50 -14.28 11.36
CA VAL A 173 3.01 -14.76 12.65
C VAL A 173 1.54 -15.16 12.56
N SER A 174 1.17 -16.16 13.34
CA SER A 174 -0.24 -16.50 13.52
C SER A 174 -0.96 -15.36 14.25
N PRO A 175 -2.21 -15.01 13.87
CA PRO A 175 -3.01 -14.08 14.65
C PRO A 175 -3.11 -14.53 16.12
N CYS A 176 -2.69 -13.68 17.05
CA CYS A 176 -2.68 -14.02 18.48
C CYS A 176 -3.83 -13.37 19.25
N THR A 177 -4.48 -12.36 18.66
CA THR A 177 -5.62 -11.64 19.25
C THR A 177 -6.84 -11.60 18.32
N LEU A 178 -8.00 -11.23 18.89
CA LEU A 178 -9.19 -10.90 18.09
C LEU A 178 -8.92 -9.70 17.17
N ASN A 179 -8.09 -8.75 17.61
CA ASN A 179 -7.70 -7.60 16.81
C ASN A 179 -6.88 -8.02 15.58
N ASP A 180 -5.94 -8.96 15.73
CA ASP A 180 -5.18 -9.52 14.61
C ASP A 180 -6.08 -10.25 13.62
N SER A 181 -7.02 -11.05 14.13
CA SER A 181 -8.02 -11.72 13.29
C SER A 181 -8.86 -10.71 12.50
N ASN A 182 -9.23 -9.59 13.13
CA ASN A 182 -9.90 -8.48 12.45
C ASN A 182 -9.00 -7.76 11.45
N ASN A 183 -7.70 -7.65 11.71
CA ASN A 183 -6.76 -7.06 10.76
C ASN A 183 -6.54 -7.96 9.54
N VAL A 184 -6.43 -9.28 9.74
CA VAL A 184 -6.41 -10.28 8.65
C VAL A 184 -7.58 -10.07 7.72
N ILE A 185 -8.80 -10.06 8.24
CA ILE A 185 -10.02 -9.84 7.44
C ILE A 185 -10.01 -8.43 6.80
N GLY A 186 -9.55 -7.41 7.54
CA GLY A 186 -9.45 -6.04 7.05
C GLY A 186 -8.51 -5.88 5.85
N THR A 187 -7.49 -6.74 5.71
CA THR A 187 -6.59 -6.70 4.55
C THR A 187 -7.32 -6.97 3.24
N TYR A 188 -8.32 -7.87 3.23
CA TYR A 188 -9.11 -8.16 2.02
C TYR A 188 -9.91 -6.96 1.53
N VAL A 189 -10.42 -6.15 2.46
CA VAL A 189 -11.14 -4.90 2.14
C VAL A 189 -10.16 -3.85 1.62
N CYS A 190 -9.01 -3.69 2.29
CA CYS A 190 -7.96 -2.77 1.86
C CYS A 190 -7.48 -3.09 0.44
N PHE A 191 -7.20 -4.36 0.14
CA PHE A 191 -6.70 -4.73 -1.19
C PHE A 191 -7.77 -4.70 -2.27
N ALA A 192 -9.03 -4.98 -1.95
CA ALA A 192 -10.13 -4.68 -2.86
C ALA A 192 -10.17 -3.18 -3.22
N PHE A 193 -9.97 -2.30 -2.23
CA PHE A 193 -9.87 -0.85 -2.45
C PHE A 193 -8.64 -0.45 -3.27
N LYS A 194 -7.44 -0.89 -2.87
CA LYS A 194 -6.17 -0.56 -3.53
C LYS A 194 -6.11 -1.02 -4.98
N SER A 195 -6.70 -2.19 -5.27
CA SER A 195 -6.82 -2.72 -6.63
C SER A 195 -7.93 -2.07 -7.47
N GLY A 196 -8.67 -1.12 -6.91
CA GLY A 196 -9.77 -0.43 -7.60
C GLY A 196 -11.06 -1.26 -7.72
N ASN A 197 -11.15 -2.42 -7.07
CA ASN A 197 -12.39 -3.19 -6.96
C ASN A 197 -13.25 -2.63 -5.82
N LEU A 198 -13.70 -1.38 -6.00
CA LEU A 198 -14.41 -0.62 -4.97
C LEU A 198 -15.74 -1.29 -4.57
N GLY A 199 -16.47 -1.86 -5.52
CA GLY A 199 -17.72 -2.60 -5.23
C GLY A 199 -17.49 -3.82 -4.34
N ARG A 200 -16.38 -4.55 -4.52
CA ARG A 200 -16.01 -5.67 -3.64
C ARG A 200 -15.65 -5.17 -2.24
N ALA A 201 -14.92 -4.06 -2.10
CA ALA A 201 -14.60 -3.49 -0.80
C ALA A 201 -15.88 -3.17 -0.01
N VAL A 202 -16.86 -2.54 -0.65
CA VAL A 202 -18.18 -2.23 -0.06
C VAL A 202 -18.94 -3.51 0.32
N THR A 203 -19.00 -4.48 -0.58
CA THR A 203 -19.76 -5.74 -0.37
C THR A 203 -19.18 -6.58 0.78
N LEU A 204 -17.85 -6.68 0.86
CA LEU A 204 -17.18 -7.38 1.94
C LEU A 204 -17.50 -6.73 3.29
N THR A 205 -17.36 -5.41 3.39
CA THR A 205 -17.62 -4.69 4.64
C THR A 205 -19.08 -4.74 5.07
N ASP A 206 -20.03 -4.61 4.13
CA ASP A 206 -21.46 -4.76 4.42
C ASP A 206 -21.77 -6.16 4.99
N SER A 207 -21.16 -7.20 4.42
CA SER A 207 -21.34 -8.58 4.89
C SER A 207 -20.75 -8.78 6.28
N LEU A 208 -19.57 -8.22 6.55
CA LEU A 208 -18.90 -8.30 7.85
C LEU A 208 -19.65 -7.54 8.94
N LEU A 209 -20.19 -6.36 8.63
CA LEU A 209 -20.99 -5.60 9.60
C LEU A 209 -22.24 -6.36 10.06
N LYS A 210 -22.87 -7.14 9.17
CA LYS A 210 -24.02 -8.00 9.52
C LYS A 210 -23.67 -9.10 10.51
N THR A 211 -22.40 -9.51 10.60
CA THR A 211 -21.93 -10.48 11.60
C THR A 211 -21.43 -9.82 12.88
N GLY A 212 -21.63 -8.51 13.04
CA GLY A 212 -21.14 -7.72 14.18
C GLY A 212 -19.64 -7.39 14.12
N TRP A 213 -18.97 -7.72 13.02
CA TRP A 213 -17.55 -7.48 12.87
C TRP A 213 -17.25 -5.99 12.64
N ARG A 214 -16.22 -5.47 13.30
CA ARG A 214 -15.78 -4.08 13.16
C ARG A 214 -14.26 -4.02 13.07
N SER A 215 -13.75 -3.51 11.95
CA SER A 215 -12.34 -3.15 11.78
C SER A 215 -12.26 -1.70 11.32
N TRP A 216 -11.47 -0.92 12.05
CA TRP A 216 -11.18 0.47 11.73
C TRP A 216 -10.66 0.61 10.28
N ASN A 217 -9.73 -0.27 9.88
CA ASN A 217 -9.15 -0.26 8.54
C ASN A 217 -10.20 -0.52 7.45
N ALA A 218 -10.98 -1.59 7.59
CA ALA A 218 -11.97 -1.94 6.57
C ALA A 218 -13.05 -0.87 6.41
N LEU A 219 -13.55 -0.33 7.52
CA LEU A 219 -14.53 0.75 7.50
C LEU A 219 -13.97 2.01 6.83
N THR A 220 -12.73 2.39 7.15
CA THR A 220 -12.04 3.52 6.53
C THR A 220 -11.97 3.39 5.01
N TRP A 221 -11.50 2.25 4.51
CA TRP A 221 -11.41 2.04 3.06
C TRP A 221 -12.78 1.92 2.38
N SER A 222 -13.78 1.39 3.08
CA SER A 222 -15.10 1.12 2.52
C SER A 222 -15.98 2.34 2.40
N TRP A 223 -15.93 3.29 3.36
CA TRP A 223 -16.69 4.52 3.20
C TRP A 223 -16.16 5.34 2.01
N ILE A 224 -14.83 5.39 1.84
CA ILE A 224 -14.20 6.04 0.68
C ILE A 224 -14.61 5.32 -0.61
N ALA A 225 -14.55 3.97 -0.63
CA ALA A 225 -14.97 3.16 -1.77
C ALA A 225 -16.43 3.45 -2.17
N ALA A 226 -17.35 3.41 -1.19
CA ALA A 226 -18.78 3.62 -1.39
C ALA A 226 -19.07 5.02 -1.95
N LYS A 227 -18.44 6.06 -1.40
CA LYS A 227 -18.52 7.43 -1.92
C LYS A 227 -18.07 7.51 -3.38
N ASP A 228 -16.96 6.87 -3.71
CA ASP A 228 -16.34 6.97 -5.03
C ASP A 228 -17.11 6.22 -6.13
N ILE A 229 -17.96 5.25 -5.76
CA ILE A 229 -18.89 4.56 -6.68
C ILE A 229 -20.33 5.05 -6.59
N GLY A 230 -20.59 6.18 -5.91
CA GLY A 230 -21.92 6.77 -5.80
C GLY A 230 -22.89 6.06 -4.85
N GLN A 231 -22.43 5.10 -4.05
CA GLN A 231 -23.25 4.46 -3.00
C GLN A 231 -23.21 5.31 -1.72
N TYR A 232 -23.75 6.53 -1.80
CA TYR A 232 -23.60 7.54 -0.74
C TYR A 232 -24.25 7.12 0.59
N ASP A 233 -25.37 6.40 0.56
CA ASP A 233 -26.01 5.90 1.80
C ASP A 233 -25.13 4.90 2.53
N LYS A 234 -24.51 3.97 1.79
CA LYS A 234 -23.53 3.03 2.36
C LYS A 234 -22.28 3.75 2.86
N SER A 235 -21.85 4.78 2.14
CA SER A 235 -20.73 5.61 2.60
C SER A 235 -21.00 6.27 3.94
N LEU A 236 -22.20 6.84 4.14
CA LEU A 236 -22.60 7.44 5.41
C LEU A 236 -22.70 6.37 6.50
N GLU A 237 -23.33 5.24 6.22
CA GLU A 237 -23.44 4.12 7.17
C GLU A 237 -22.05 3.67 7.69
N PHE A 238 -21.09 3.45 6.78
CA PHE A 238 -19.74 3.03 7.18
C PHE A 238 -18.98 4.13 7.93
N LEU A 239 -19.14 5.40 7.54
CA LEU A 239 -18.53 6.54 8.22
C LEU A 239 -19.06 6.70 9.65
N ASP A 240 -20.37 6.61 9.83
CA ASP A 240 -21.04 6.74 11.13
C ASP A 240 -20.64 5.58 12.05
N VAL A 241 -20.59 4.35 11.53
CA VAL A 241 -20.10 3.18 12.28
C VAL A 241 -18.63 3.34 12.68
N LEU A 242 -17.78 3.83 11.77
CA LEU A 242 -16.35 4.07 12.05
C LEU A 242 -16.19 5.07 13.20
N TYR A 243 -16.88 6.22 13.12
CA TYR A 243 -16.80 7.27 14.11
C TYR A 243 -17.39 6.84 15.46
N THR A 244 -18.56 6.21 15.48
CA THR A 244 -19.21 5.75 16.73
C THR A 244 -18.42 4.65 17.43
N THR A 245 -17.73 3.79 16.67
CA THR A 245 -16.96 2.68 17.25
C THR A 245 -15.59 3.13 17.77
N TYR A 246 -14.90 4.01 17.04
CA TYR A 246 -13.49 4.33 17.30
C TYR A 246 -13.23 5.79 17.68
N GLY A 247 -14.24 6.66 17.63
CA GLY A 247 -14.14 8.09 17.92
C GLY A 247 -13.34 8.88 16.88
N ARG A 248 -13.01 8.31 15.71
CA ARG A 248 -12.19 8.96 14.67
C ARG A 248 -12.41 8.34 13.28
N VAL A 249 -12.14 9.13 12.24
CA VAL A 249 -12.27 8.73 10.83
C VAL A 249 -10.94 8.73 10.05
N SER A 250 -9.86 9.27 10.62
CA SER A 250 -8.51 9.30 10.02
C SER A 250 -7.54 8.31 10.71
N PRO A 251 -6.66 7.61 9.95
CA PRO A 251 -5.59 6.78 10.52
C PRO A 251 -4.53 7.60 11.25
N ILE A 252 -4.32 8.84 10.80
CA ILE A 252 -3.17 9.66 11.17
C ILE A 252 -3.68 10.88 11.93
N GLY A 253 -3.39 10.91 13.22
CA GLY A 253 -3.67 12.07 14.07
C GLY A 253 -3.85 11.69 15.54
N PRO A 254 -3.58 12.62 16.47
CA PRO A 254 -3.91 12.43 17.88
C PRO A 254 -5.41 12.18 18.04
N ILE A 255 -5.80 11.41 19.06
CA ILE A 255 -7.19 11.24 19.50
C ILE A 255 -7.61 12.52 20.23
N ASP A 256 -7.54 13.65 19.53
CA ASP A 256 -8.17 14.89 19.95
C ASP A 256 -9.64 14.81 19.49
N SER A 257 -10.56 14.77 20.45
CA SER A 257 -11.99 14.59 20.20
C SER A 257 -12.58 15.72 19.37
N GLU A 258 -12.06 16.96 19.50
CA GLU A 258 -12.53 18.10 18.72
C GLU A 258 -12.13 17.95 17.25
N LYS A 259 -10.85 17.67 16.99
CA LYS A 259 -10.35 17.41 15.63
C LYS A 259 -11.05 16.23 14.98
N ALA A 260 -11.24 15.14 15.72
CA ALA A 260 -11.92 13.96 15.19
C ALA A 260 -13.37 14.22 14.80
N GLN A 261 -14.09 15.06 15.57
CA GLN A 261 -15.44 15.49 15.24
C GLN A 261 -15.46 16.38 13.98
N ILE A 262 -14.50 17.29 13.84
CA ILE A 262 -14.36 18.15 12.65
C ILE A 262 -14.09 17.30 11.40
N ASP A 263 -13.16 16.35 11.48
CA ASP A 263 -12.83 15.45 10.36
C ASP A 263 -14.06 14.62 9.95
N TYR A 264 -14.81 14.10 10.92
CA TYR A 264 -16.05 13.37 10.68
C TYR A 264 -17.12 14.24 10.00
N ASN A 265 -17.40 15.43 10.54
CA ASN A 265 -18.40 16.35 9.98
C ASN A 265 -18.02 16.75 8.54
N THR A 266 -16.74 17.05 8.32
CA THR A 266 -16.21 17.42 6.99
C THR A 266 -16.41 16.27 5.99
N ALA A 267 -16.04 15.04 6.35
CA ALA A 267 -16.22 13.88 5.49
C ALA A 267 -17.72 13.63 5.18
N ARG A 268 -18.56 13.76 6.20
CA ARG A 268 -20.02 13.59 6.10
C ARG A 268 -20.66 14.62 5.16
N ASP A 269 -20.30 15.89 5.31
CA ASP A 269 -20.82 16.98 4.47
C ASP A 269 -20.41 16.82 3.02
N VAL A 270 -19.17 16.37 2.75
CA VAL A 270 -18.71 16.03 1.39
C VAL A 270 -19.55 14.92 0.76
N ILE A 271 -19.91 13.87 1.53
CA ILE A 271 -20.75 12.78 1.03
C ILE A 271 -22.17 13.28 0.74
N LEU A 272 -22.74 14.10 1.62
CA LEU A 272 -24.08 14.66 1.44
C LEU A 272 -24.17 15.60 0.25
N ALA A 273 -23.16 16.46 0.05
CA ALA A 273 -23.10 17.33 -1.13
C ALA A 273 -23.12 16.52 -2.43
N LYS A 274 -22.26 15.49 -2.54
CA LYS A 274 -22.22 14.59 -3.71
C LYS A 274 -23.52 13.80 -3.91
N LYS A 275 -24.18 13.39 -2.81
CA LYS A 275 -25.48 12.73 -2.86
C LYS A 275 -26.51 13.64 -3.51
N SER A 276 -26.61 14.90 -3.06
CA SER A 276 -27.52 15.89 -3.62
C SER A 276 -27.23 16.16 -5.10
N GLU A 277 -25.95 16.29 -5.49
CA GLU A 277 -25.54 16.47 -6.89
C GLU A 277 -25.99 15.30 -7.79
N SER A 278 -25.96 14.06 -7.31
CA SER A 278 -26.36 12.88 -8.10
C SER A 278 -27.86 12.72 -8.32
N GLN A 279 -28.68 13.49 -7.62
CA GLN A 279 -30.14 13.47 -7.70
C GLN A 279 -30.70 14.51 -8.68
N HIS A 280 -29.83 15.33 -9.28
CA HIS A 280 -30.14 16.36 -10.26
C HIS A 280 -29.58 15.98 -11.64
#